data_AF-A0AAW1P7L7-F1
#
_entry.id   AF-A0AAW1P7L7-F1
#
_cell.length_a   1.000
_cell.length_b   1.000
_cell.length_c   1.000
_cell.angle_alpha   90.00
_cell.angle_beta   90.00
_cell.angle_gamma   90.00
#
_symmetry.space_group_name_H-M   'P 1'
#
loop_
_entity.id
_entity.type
_entity.pdbx_description
1 polymer ?
#
loop_
_entity_poly.entity_id
_entity_poly.type
_entity_poly.pdbx_seq_one_letter_code
_entity_poly.pdbx_strand_id
1 'polypeptide(L)' 'MEREEVSARALNICTELSQILNTGLDKTELEIVIKLVQAGEHPEAVAQVVRHLKQRAAELSKPKGLSDQLKAPSFRNM' A
#
# COMPACT_ATOMS: atom_id res chain seq x y z
N MET A 1 -22.50 23.69 -6.45
CA MET A 1 -22.59 23.24 -5.05
C MET A 1 -22.98 21.78 -4.94
N GLU A 2 -24.16 21.33 -5.41
CA GLU A 2 -24.61 19.93 -5.18
C GLU A 2 -23.63 18.82 -5.61
N ARG A 3 -22.95 18.94 -6.75
CA ARG A 3 -22.00 17.90 -7.21
C ARG A 3 -20.75 17.75 -6.33
N GLU A 4 -20.26 18.86 -5.76
CA GLU A 4 -19.08 18.83 -4.88
C GLU A 4 -19.43 18.15 -3.56
N GLU A 5 -20.63 18.42 -3.02
CA GLU A 5 -21.12 17.76 -1.80
C GLU A 5 -21.31 16.25 -1.99
N VAL A 6 -21.86 15.83 -3.13
CA VAL A 6 -22.02 14.40 -3.46
C VAL A 6 -20.66 13.71 -3.57
N SER A 7 -19.68 14.36 -4.19
CA SER A 7 -18.33 13.80 -4.35
C SER A 7 -17.62 13.65 -3.00
N ALA A 8 -17.74 14.64 -2.13
CA ALA A 8 -17.17 14.59 -0.78
C ALA A 8 -17.84 13.49 0.07
N ARG A 9 -19.16 13.35 -0.01
CA ARG A 9 -19.89 12.26 0.68
C ARG A 9 -19.46 10.88 0.19
N ALA A 10 -19.35 10.69 -1.13
CA ALA A 10 -18.90 9.43 -1.71
C ALA A 10 -17.50 9.04 -1.21
N LEU A 11 -16.56 10.00 -1.18
CA LEU A 11 -15.21 9.75 -0.67
C LEU A 11 -15.21 9.37 0.82
N ASN A 12 -16.03 10.03 1.64
CA ASN A 12 -16.16 9.69 3.06
C ASN A 12 -16.68 8.26 3.24
N ILE A 13 -17.73 7.87 2.51
CA ILE A 13 -18.27 6.49 2.55
C ILE A 13 -17.20 5.49 2.12
N CYS A 14 -16.48 5.75 1.02
CA CYS A 14 -15.38 4.88 0.59
C CYS A 14 -14.28 4.75 1.65
N THR A 15 -13.99 5.83 2.38
CA THR A 15 -13.00 5.83 3.46
C THR A 15 -13.46 4.96 4.63
N GLU A 16 -14.72 5.07 5.04
CA GLU A 16 -15.30 4.23 6.10
C GLU A 16 -15.31 2.75 5.70
N LEU A 17 -15.73 2.44 4.47
CA LEU A 17 -15.69 1.07 3.95
C LEU A 17 -14.27 0.50 3.91
N SER A 18 -13.29 1.31 3.51
CA SER A 18 -11.87 0.94 3.49
C SER A 18 -11.36 0.56 4.88
N GLN A 19 -11.76 1.31 5.91
CA GLN A 19 -11.42 1.04 7.31
C GLN A 19 -12.09 -0.25 7.81
N ILE A 20 -13.38 -0.43 7.55
CA ILE A 20 -14.13 -1.64 7.96
C ILE A 20 -13.51 -2.90 7.33
N LEU A 21 -13.10 -2.82 6.06
CA LEU A 21 -12.51 -3.93 5.33
C LEU A 21 -11.01 -4.11 5.58
N ASN A 22 -10.39 -3.24 6.39
CA ASN A 22 -8.95 -3.26 6.68
C ASN A 22 -8.09 -3.39 5.41
N THR A 23 -8.40 -2.60 4.37
CA THR A 23 -7.67 -2.67 3.09
C THR A 23 -6.21 -2.23 3.20
N GLY A 24 -5.86 -1.52 4.28
CA GLY A 24 -4.54 -0.94 4.50
C GLY A 24 -4.23 0.24 3.58
N LEU A 25 -5.25 0.84 2.96
CA LEU A 25 -5.12 2.07 2.16
C LEU A 25 -5.28 3.29 3.06
N ASP A 26 -4.32 4.21 2.98
CA ASP A 26 -4.50 5.55 3.53
C ASP A 26 -5.45 6.39 2.67
N LYS A 27 -5.87 7.56 3.18
CA LYS A 27 -6.82 8.43 2.48
C LYS A 27 -6.31 8.88 1.10
N THR A 28 -5.03 9.17 0.99
CA THR A 28 -4.40 9.63 -0.26
C THR A 28 -4.33 8.49 -1.27
N GLU A 29 -3.93 7.30 -0.82
CA GLU A 29 -3.91 6.07 -1.63
C GLU A 29 -5.31 5.74 -2.14
N LEU A 30 -6.34 5.83 -1.29
CA LEU A 30 -7.73 5.60 -1.67
C LEU A 30 -8.21 6.63 -2.71
N GLU A 31 -7.90 7.91 -2.54
CA GLU A 31 -8.23 8.94 -3.53
C GLU A 31 -7.58 8.67 -4.90
N ILE A 32 -6.34 8.18 -4.92
CA ILE A 32 -5.64 7.79 -6.15
C ILE A 32 -6.35 6.61 -6.81
N VAL A 33 -6.68 5.55 -6.05
CA VAL A 33 -7.39 4.37 -6.57
C VAL A 33 -8.74 4.76 -7.16
N ILE A 34 -9.50 5.63 -6.48
CA ILE A 34 -10.78 6.13 -6.98
C ILE A 34 -10.60 6.87 -8.31
N LYS A 35 -9.59 7.74 -8.43
CA LYS A 35 -9.30 8.47 -9.68
C LYS A 35 -8.94 7.53 -10.82
N LEU A 36 -8.15 6.49 -10.56
CA LEU A 36 -7.79 5.49 -11.57
C LEU A 36 -9.03 4.74 -12.07
N VAL A 37 -9.87 4.27 -11.14
CA VAL A 37 -11.11 3.57 -11.50
C VAL A 37 -12.07 4.49 -12.26
N GLN A 38 -12.18 5.77 -11.88
CA GLN A 38 -12.97 6.76 -12.60
C GLN A 38 -12.43 7.06 -14.01
N ALA A 39 -11.12 6.90 -14.23
CA ALA A 39 -10.51 7.01 -15.56
C ALA A 39 -10.76 5.77 -16.45
N GLY A 40 -11.41 4.72 -15.91
CA GLY A 40 -11.73 3.49 -16.64
C GLY A 40 -10.74 2.35 -16.39
N GLU A 41 -9.80 2.50 -15.45
CA GLU A 41 -8.90 1.42 -15.08
C GLU A 41 -9.66 0.30 -14.35
N HIS A 42 -9.31 -0.95 -14.67
CA HIS A 42 -9.97 -2.11 -14.07
C HIS A 42 -9.63 -2.24 -12.58
N PRO A 43 -10.61 -2.32 -11.65
CA PRO A 43 -10.35 -2.33 -10.20
C PRO A 43 -9.40 -3.44 -9.74
N GLU A 44 -9.51 -4.64 -10.32
CA GLU A 44 -8.64 -5.77 -9.97
C GLU A 44 -7.19 -5.52 -10.39
N ALA A 45 -6.96 -4.84 -11.52
CA ALA A 45 -5.61 -4.52 -11.98
C ALA A 45 -4.96 -3.47 -11.06
N VAL A 46 -5.72 -2.43 -10.67
CA VAL A 46 -5.26 -1.45 -9.70
C VAL A 46 -4.91 -2.11 -8.36
N ALA A 47 -5.76 -3.02 -7.87
CA ALA A 47 -5.51 -3.77 -6.64
C ALA A 47 -4.21 -4.59 -6.71
N GLN A 48 -3.95 -5.27 -7.83
CA GLN A 48 -2.71 -6.01 -8.04
C GLN A 48 -1.48 -5.10 -8.00
N VAL A 49 -1.54 -3.96 -8.68
CA VAL A 49 -0.44 -2.97 -8.69
C VAL A 49 -0.18 -2.44 -7.29
N VAL A 50 -1.22 -2.04 -6.55
CA VAL A 50 -1.07 -1.53 -5.17
C VAL A 50 -0.45 -2.59 -4.25
N ARG A 51 -0.90 -3.85 -4.33
CA ARG A 51 -0.31 -4.96 -3.56
C ARG A 51 1.17 -5.14 -3.89
N HIS A 52 1.53 -5.14 -5.18
CA HIS A 52 2.93 -5.24 -5.60
C HIS A 52 3.79 -4.08 -5.11
N LEU A 53 3.29 -2.85 -5.17
CA LEU A 53 4.03 -1.67 -4.71
C LEU A 53 4.24 -1.71 -3.18
N LYS A 54 3.20 -2.03 -2.40
CA LYS A 54 3.31 -2.16 -0.94
C LYS A 54 4.27 -3.29 -0.55
N GLN A 55 4.22 -4.43 -1.23
CA GLN A 55 5.15 -5.52 -1.00
C GLN A 55 6.60 -5.10 -1.26
N ARG A 56 6.88 -4.47 -2.41
CA ARG A 56 8.23 -4.00 -2.75
C ARG A 56 8.73 -2.92 -1.79
N ALA A 57 7.87 -2.01 -1.36
CA ALA A 57 8.21 -1.01 -0.36
C ALA A 57 8.60 -1.66 0.98
N ALA A 58 7.87 -2.69 1.42
CA ALA A 58 8.19 -3.45 2.62
C ALA A 58 9.49 -4.27 2.50
N GLU A 59 9.81 -4.78 1.30
CA GLU A 59 11.09 -5.46 1.04
C GLU A 59 12.26 -4.47 1.06
N LEU A 60 12.08 -3.27 0.52
CA LEU A 60 13.08 -2.20 0.53
C LEU A 60 13.31 -1.59 1.92
N SER A 61 12.26 -1.54 2.75
CA SER A 61 12.35 -0.96 4.10
C SER A 61 12.98 -1.92 5.12
N LYS A 62 13.01 -3.23 4.83
CA LYS A 62 13.76 -4.18 5.65
C LYS A 62 15.25 -3.85 5.54
N PRO A 63 15.95 -3.55 6.65
CA PRO A 63 17.39 -3.39 6.60
C PRO A 63 18.00 -4.68 6.06
N LYS A 64 18.68 -4.59 4.90
CA LYS A 64 19.51 -5.68 4.37
C LYS A 64 20.40 -6.15 5.52
N GLY A 65 20.26 -7.42 5.89
CA GLY A 65 20.66 -7.94 7.19
C GLY A 65 22.08 -7.58 7.61
N LEU A 66 22.19 -6.98 8.80
CA LEU A 66 23.37 -7.16 9.66
C LEU A 66 23.58 -8.65 10.04
N SER A 67 22.60 -9.52 9.78
CA SER A 67 22.67 -10.97 10.03
C SER A 67 23.62 -11.73 9.10
N ASP A 68 23.87 -11.23 7.88
CA ASP A 68 24.77 -11.90 6.94
C ASP A 68 26.25 -11.64 7.27
N GLN A 69 26.54 -10.60 8.07
CA GLN A 69 27.91 -10.21 8.45
C GLN A 69 28.38 -10.79 9.80
N LEU A 70 27.49 -11.38 10.59
CA LEU A 70 27.86 -11.94 11.90
C LEU A 70 28.24 -13.42 11.87
N LYS A 71 28.28 -14.06 10.69
CA LYS A 71 28.90 -15.37 10.53
C LYS A 71 30.42 -15.20 10.42
N ALA A 72 31.03 -14.67 11.49
CA ALA A 72 32.48 -14.68 11.63
C ALA A 72 33.00 -16.11 11.39
N PRO A 73 34.07 -16.31 10.62
CA PRO A 73 34.82 -17.55 10.73
C PRO A 73 35.32 -17.61 12.17
N SER A 74 34.78 -18.56 12.93
CA SER A 74 35.32 -18.92 14.23
C SER A 74 36.74 -19.41 13.98
N PHE A 75 37.74 -18.54 14.15
CA PHE A 75 39.14 -18.93 14.27
C PHE A 75 39.33 -19.58 15.63
N ARG A 76 38.71 -20.75 15.79
CA ARG A 76 39.05 -21.70 16.83
C ARG A 76 39.99 -22.70 16.16
N ASN A 77 41.29 -22.40 16.15
CA ASN A 77 42.34 -23.39 16.42
C ASN A 77 43.75 -22.85 16.21
N MET A 78 44.58 -23.20 17.21
CA MET A 78 46.04 -23.40 17.24
C MET A 78 46.95 -22.17 17.21
#